data_AF-D3AUU0-F1
#
_entry.id   AF-D3AUU0-F1
#
_cell.length_a   1.000
_cell.length_b   1.000
_cell.length_c   1.000
_cell.angle_alpha   90.00
_cell.angle_beta   90.00
_cell.angle_gamma   90.00
#
_symmetry.space_group_name_H-M   'P 1'
#
loop_
_entity.id
_entity.type
_entity.pdbx_description
1 polymer ?
#
loop_
_entity_poly.entity_id
_entity_poly.type
_entity_poly.pdbx_seq_one_letter_code
_entity_poly.pdbx_strand_id
1 'polypeptide(L)' 'MTEKFNRKKVITMYIYTMPRENWDESNPDKQAIRTLIVKHRREANQLRKSMKYYEGEHKILTESRKTKLVCNHAKDI' A
#
# COMPACT_ATOMS: atom_id res chain seq x y z
N MET A 1 27.34 8.73 -26.65
CA MET A 1 26.06 9.37 -26.27
C MET A 1 25.19 8.29 -25.65
N THR A 2 24.95 8.33 -24.34
CA THR A 2 24.13 7.32 -23.65
C THR A 2 22.72 7.87 -23.44
N GLU A 3 21.76 7.37 -24.22
CA GLU A 3 20.34 7.67 -24.06
C GLU A 3 19.84 7.18 -22.70
N LYS A 4 19.46 8.14 -21.85
CA LYS A 4 18.77 7.85 -20.58
C LYS A 4 17.34 7.44 -20.91
N PHE A 5 17.06 6.15 -20.83
CA PHE A 5 15.72 5.58 -21.00
C PHE A 5 14.77 6.14 -19.93
N ASN A 6 13.87 7.02 -20.35
CA ASN A 6 12.93 7.72 -19.49
C ASN A 6 11.78 6.78 -19.11
N ARG A 7 11.94 6.04 -18.00
CA ARG A 7 10.85 5.20 -17.45
C ARG A 7 9.74 6.09 -16.94
N LYS A 8 8.70 6.30 -17.75
CA LYS A 8 7.41 6.82 -17.28
C LYS A 8 6.92 5.94 -16.12
N LYS A 9 6.83 6.53 -14.93
CA LYS A 9 6.25 5.90 -13.74
C LYS A 9 4.75 5.73 -14.00
N VAL A 10 4.33 4.53 -14.39
CA VAL A 10 2.90 4.19 -14.47
C VAL A 10 2.38 4.18 -13.03
N ILE A 11 1.53 5.14 -12.69
CA ILE A 11 0.78 5.11 -11.44
C ILE A 11 -0.31 4.05 -11.64
N THR A 12 -0.02 2.81 -11.27
CA THR A 12 -1.03 1.76 -11.21
C THR A 12 -1.98 2.09 -10.07
N MET A 13 -3.11 2.71 -10.39
CA MET A 13 -4.25 2.81 -9.47
C MET A 13 -4.77 1.39 -9.24
N TYR A 14 -4.59 0.89 -8.01
CA TYR A 14 -5.00 -0.47 -7.67
C TYR A 14 -6.54 -0.53 -7.58
N ILE A 15 -7.18 -0.98 -8.66
CA ILE A 15 -8.63 -1.20 -8.68
C ILE A 15 -8.94 -2.48 -7.89
N TYR A 16 -9.59 -2.35 -6.73
CA TYR A 16 -10.07 -3.47 -5.90
C TYR A 16 -11.56 -3.76 -6.12
N THR A 17 -12.14 -3.18 -7.17
CA THR A 17 -13.55 -3.33 -7.53
C THR A 17 -13.70 -4.22 -8.75
N MET A 18 -14.87 -4.85 -8.88
CA MET A 18 -15.29 -5.55 -10.09
C MET A 18 -16.23 -4.64 -10.89
N PRO A 19 -16.16 -4.67 -12.24
CA PRO A 19 -17.17 -4.01 -13.06
C PRO A 19 -18.56 -4.57 -12.76
N ARG A 20 -19.55 -3.69 -12.56
CA ARG A 20 -20.93 -4.10 -12.23
C ARG A 20 -21.54 -5.00 -13.31
N GLU A 21 -21.22 -4.75 -14.57
CA GLU A 21 -21.70 -5.52 -15.73
C GLU A 21 -21.32 -7.00 -15.66
N ASN A 22 -20.21 -7.34 -14.98
CA ASN A 22 -19.65 -8.68 -14.92
C ASN A 22 -19.86 -9.35 -13.56
N TRP A 23 -20.74 -8.81 -12.70
CA TRP A 23 -20.97 -9.31 -11.35
C TRP A 23 -22.41 -9.77 -11.15
N ASP A 24 -22.58 -11.07 -10.91
CA ASP A 24 -23.85 -11.66 -10.51
C ASP A 24 -23.96 -11.67 -8.97
N GLU A 25 -24.81 -10.82 -8.42
CA GLU A 25 -25.06 -10.73 -6.98
C GLU A 25 -25.77 -11.98 -6.43
N SER A 26 -26.50 -12.72 -7.26
CA SER A 26 -27.22 -13.94 -6.87
C SER A 26 -26.33 -15.18 -6.88
N ASN A 27 -25.24 -15.16 -7.66
CA ASN A 27 -24.26 -16.24 -7.75
C ASN A 27 -22.83 -15.68 -7.87
N PRO A 28 -22.22 -15.26 -6.75
CA PRO A 28 -20.91 -14.61 -6.77
C PRO A 28 -19.78 -15.57 -7.16
N ASP A 29 -18.93 -15.15 -8.11
CA ASP A 29 -17.73 -15.91 -8.48
C ASP A 29 -16.69 -15.89 -7.35
N LYS A 30 -16.52 -17.05 -6.73
CA LYS A 30 -15.55 -17.28 -5.64
C LYS A 30 -14.12 -17.04 -6.08
N GLN A 31 -13.77 -17.29 -7.34
CA GLN A 31 -12.42 -17.10 -7.85
C GLN A 31 -12.10 -15.61 -8.05
N ALA A 32 -13.07 -14.82 -8.54
CA ALA A 32 -12.98 -13.37 -8.58
C ALA A 32 -12.76 -12.77 -7.17
N ILE A 33 -13.58 -13.17 -6.19
CA ILE A 33 -13.42 -12.74 -4.79
C ILE A 33 -12.03 -13.10 -4.25
N ARG A 34 -11.59 -14.34 -4.45
CA ARG A 34 -10.27 -14.80 -3.99
C ARG A 34 -9.13 -13.96 -4.59
N THR A 35 -9.26 -13.60 -5.86
CA THR A 35 -8.27 -12.75 -6.55
C THR A 35 -8.18 -11.37 -5.91
N LEU A 36 -9.31 -10.75 -5.58
CA LEU A 36 -9.34 -9.47 -4.86
C LEU A 36 -8.71 -9.57 -3.46
N ILE A 37 -9.02 -10.63 -2.71
CA ILE A 37 -8.43 -10.88 -1.39
C ILE A 37 -6.91 -11.00 -1.50
N VAL A 38 -6.41 -11.79 -2.46
CA VAL A 38 -4.96 -11.97 -2.66
C VAL A 38 -4.29 -10.65 -3.08
N LYS A 39 -4.93 -9.87 -3.95
CA LYS A 39 -4.43 -8.55 -4.36
C LYS A 39 -4.32 -7.61 -3.15
N HIS A 40 -5.34 -7.56 -2.30
CA HIS A 40 -5.34 -6.72 -1.10
C HIS A 40 -4.27 -7.17 -0.07
N ARG A 41 -4.11 -8.49 0.12
CA ARG A 41 -3.09 -9.06 1.01
C ARG A 41 -1.67 -8.65 0.63
N ARG A 42 -1.36 -8.45 -0.67
CA ARG A 42 -0.04 -7.98 -1.11
C ARG A 42 0.29 -6.59 -0.57
N GLU A 43 -0.70 -5.71 -0.46
CA GLU A 43 -0.52 -4.33 0.03
C GLU A 43 -0.57 -4.20 1.55
N ALA A 44 -1.13 -5.19 2.26
CA ALA A 44 -1.29 -5.16 3.72
C ALA A 44 0.03 -4.86 4.46
N ASN A 45 1.16 -5.39 3.97
CA ASN A 45 2.47 -5.14 4.54
C ASN A 45 2.90 -3.67 4.44
N GLN A 46 2.62 -3.02 3.30
CA GLN A 46 2.95 -1.62 3.10
C GLN A 46 2.02 -0.73 3.92
N LEU A 47 0.72 -1.04 3.96
CA LEU A 47 -0.25 -0.34 4.80
C LEU A 47 0.13 -0.41 6.27
N ARG A 48 0.54 -1.59 6.77
CA ARG A 48 1.01 -1.74 8.16
C ARG A 48 2.24 -0.89 8.46
N LYS A 49 3.16 -0.73 7.51
CA LYS A 49 4.31 0.20 7.66
C LYS A 49 3.87 1.66 7.70
N SER A 50 2.94 2.05 6.83
CA SER A 50 2.37 3.41 6.84
C SER A 50 1.59 3.70 8.13
N MET A 51 0.84 2.72 8.65
CA MET A 51 0.15 2.84 9.95
C MET A 51 1.13 3.03 11.09
N LYS A 52 2.20 2.22 11.16
CA LYS A 52 3.28 2.39 12.15
C LYS A 52 3.89 3.79 12.08
N TYR A 53 4.13 4.30 10.88
CA TYR A 53 4.63 5.66 10.69
C TYR A 53 3.65 6.72 11.22
N TYR A 54 2.35 6.57 10.94
CA TYR A 54 1.28 7.43 11.46
C TYR A 54 1.14 7.35 13.00
N GLU A 55 1.34 6.18 13.58
CA GLU A 55 1.30 5.95 15.03
C GLU A 55 2.56 6.45 15.75
N GLY A 56 3.60 6.87 15.02
CA GLY A 56 4.86 7.35 15.59
C GLY A 56 5.90 6.24 15.86
N GLU A 57 5.65 5.01 15.41
CA GLU A 57 6.61 3.90 15.48
C GLU A 57 7.71 4.01 14.40
N HIS A 58 8.50 5.07 14.46
CA HIS A 58 9.54 5.34 13.48
C HIS A 58 10.77 4.44 13.67
N LYS A 59 11.46 4.14 12.56
CA LYS A 59 12.69 3.33 12.54
C LYS A 59 13.77 3.84 13.52
N ILE A 60 13.87 5.15 13.72
CA ILE A 60 14.86 5.77 14.64
C ILE A 60 14.71 5.27 16.09
N LEU A 61 13.51 4.84 16.49
CA LEU A 61 13.27 4.25 17.81
C LEU A 61 14.04 2.94 18.01
N THR A 62 14.36 2.22 16.93
CA THR A 62 15.08 0.94 16.97
C THR A 62 16.61 1.07 16.87
N GLU A 63 17.13 2.28 16.59
CA GLU A 63 18.58 2.49 16.45
C GLU A 63 19.29 2.59 17.81
N SER A 64 20.60 2.33 17.87
CA SER A 64 21.40 2.39 19.11
C SER A 64 21.89 3.80 19.48
N ARG A 65 21.44 4.84 18.78
CA ARG A 65 21.86 6.22 19.01
C ARG A 65 21.29 6.77 20.32
N LYS A 66 22.09 7.59 21.02
CA LYS A 66 21.74 8.18 22.33
C LYS A 66 20.57 9.17 22.24
N THR A 67 20.55 10.02 21.21
CA THR A 67 19.47 10.99 20.98
C THR A 67 18.63 10.55 19.79
N LYS A 68 17.32 10.43 20.00
CA LYS A 68 16.35 10.04 18.98
C LYS A 68 15.30 11.15 18.89
N LEU A 69 15.35 11.93 17.82
CA LEU A 69 14.33 12.93 17.52
C LEU A 69 13.22 12.27 16.70
N VAL A 70 11.98 12.38 17.16
CA VAL A 70 10.80 11.90 16.46
C VAL A 70 9.83 13.06 16.28
N CYS A 71 9.51 13.38 15.03
CA CYS A 71 8.44 14.32 14.67
C CYS A 71 7.39 13.56 13.85
N ASN A 72 6.20 13.38 14.40
CA ASN A 72 5.14 12.58 13.77
C ASN A 72 4.24 13.44 12.86
N HIS A 73 4.84 14.02 11.82
CA HIS A 73 4.11 14.86 10.87
C HIS A 73 3.00 14.12 10.12
N ALA A 74 3.04 12.79 10.04
CA ALA A 74 1.98 12.02 9.41
C ALA A 74 0.65 12.09 10.18
N LYS A 75 0.69 12.32 11.49
CA LYS A 75 -0.52 12.44 12.31
C LYS A 75 -1.17 13.82 12.23
N ASP A 76 -0.38 14.83 11.89
CA ASP A 76 -0.79 16.24 11.88
C ASP A 76 -1.34 16.71 10.51
N ILE A 77 -1.31 15.85 9.50
CA ILE A 77 -1.82 16.09 8.12
C ILE A 77 -3.20 15.45 7.99
#